data_AF-F7W610-F1
#
_entry.id   AF-F7W610-F1
#
_cell.length_a   1.000
_cell.length_b   1.000
_cell.length_c   1.000
_cell.angle_alpha   90.00
_cell.angle_beta   90.00
_cell.angle_gamma   90.00
#
_symmetry.space_group_name_H-M   'P 1'
#
loop_
_entity.id
_entity.type
_entity.pdbx_description
1 polymer ?
#
loop_
_entity_poly.entity_id
_entity_poly.type
_entity_poly.pdbx_seq_one_letter_code
_entity_poly.pdbx_strand_id
1 'polypeptide(L)'
;MNRTSPKRPRFFQLYIPHDDELTLSLLKRAHQSGFEGCILTTDTPQLGWRHDDVATSNYAFHRGMGGDLGFTDPVFQRRMRENRVDPKQGPVRAATMWIDTIWHGRAWSWEKAVWARERWQEIAGKDKPFLIKGIQSVADAKKAADLGFEGIVVGDHGGGRGETCVEESVGGF
;
A
#
# COMPACT_ATOMS: atom_id res chain seq x y z
N MET A 1 7.39 -3.70 -39.16
CA MET A 1 6.24 -3.18 -38.39
C MET A 1 6.45 -3.53 -36.93
N ASN A 2 6.87 -2.57 -36.10
CA ASN A 2 6.98 -2.76 -34.65
C ASN A 2 5.59 -2.61 -34.04
N ARG A 3 5.01 -3.69 -33.52
CA ARG A 3 3.83 -3.62 -32.64
C ARG A 3 4.29 -3.00 -31.32
N THR A 4 4.14 -1.69 -31.16
CA THR A 4 4.19 -1.06 -29.84
C THR A 4 2.98 -1.57 -29.05
N SER A 5 3.23 -2.32 -27.98
CA SER A 5 2.18 -2.78 -27.07
C SER A 5 1.36 -1.56 -26.59
N PRO A 6 0.03 -1.61 -26.58
CA PRO A 6 -0.79 -0.49 -26.13
C PRO A 6 -0.47 -0.18 -24.66
N LYS A 7 -0.28 1.11 -24.35
CA LYS A 7 -0.07 1.59 -22.98
C LYS A 7 -1.31 1.20 -22.16
N ARG A 8 -1.16 0.21 -21.27
CA ARG A 8 -2.24 -0.24 -20.38
C ARG A 8 -2.21 0.62 -19.11
N PRO A 9 -3.37 1.09 -18.62
CA PRO A 9 -3.41 1.83 -17.38
C PRO A 9 -2.94 0.95 -16.22
N ARG A 10 -2.06 1.51 -15.37
CA ARG A 10 -1.52 0.83 -14.19
C ARG A 10 -1.88 1.62 -12.94
N PHE A 11 -2.31 0.90 -11.90
CA PHE A 11 -2.70 1.46 -10.61
C PHE A 11 -1.73 1.01 -9.52
N PHE A 12 -1.34 1.94 -8.66
CA PHE A 12 -0.47 1.65 -7.52
C PHE A 12 -1.35 1.47 -6.28
N GLN A 13 -1.26 0.32 -5.64
CA GLN A 13 -1.95 0.09 -4.38
C GLN A 13 -1.13 0.69 -3.23
N LEU A 14 -1.74 1.58 -2.46
CA LEU A 14 -1.16 2.26 -1.32
C LEU A 14 -1.74 1.71 -0.01
N TYR A 15 -0.84 1.26 0.85
CA TYR A 15 -0.98 1.40 2.30
C TYR A 15 -0.31 2.70 2.71
N ILE A 16 -0.93 3.52 3.57
CA ILE A 16 -0.31 4.77 4.03
C ILE A 16 0.70 4.42 5.15
N PRO A 17 2.02 4.53 4.92
CA PRO A 17 2.98 4.32 5.99
C PRO A 17 2.77 5.28 7.16
N HIS A 18 3.25 4.85 8.32
CA HIS A 18 3.29 5.67 9.54
C HIS A 18 4.20 6.90 9.41
N ASP A 19 5.07 6.90 8.40
CA ASP A 19 5.93 8.01 8.00
C ASP A 19 5.36 8.72 6.76
N ASP A 20 4.94 9.97 6.94
CA ASP A 20 4.38 10.80 5.88
C ASP A 20 5.40 11.08 4.76
N GLU A 21 6.68 11.21 5.10
CA GLU A 21 7.74 11.42 4.11
C GLU A 21 7.89 10.18 3.23
N LEU A 22 7.80 8.99 3.82
CA LEU A 22 7.82 7.73 3.08
C LEU A 22 6.58 7.62 2.19
N THR A 23 5.40 8.02 2.67
CA THR A 23 4.17 8.03 1.86
C THR A 23 4.36 8.87 0.60
N LEU A 24 4.89 10.08 0.76
CA LEU A 24 5.19 10.97 -0.38
C LEU A 24 6.25 10.39 -1.31
N SER A 25 7.28 9.73 -0.79
CA SER A 25 8.30 9.05 -1.60
C SER A 25 7.69 7.96 -2.48
N LEU A 26 6.83 7.11 -1.90
CA LEU A 26 6.16 6.03 -2.63
C LEU A 26 5.22 6.57 -3.72
N LEU A 27 4.42 7.60 -3.42
CA LEU A 27 3.53 8.22 -4.40
C LEU A 27 4.32 8.85 -5.57
N LYS A 28 5.42 9.55 -5.27
CA LYS A 28 6.31 10.13 -6.30
C LYS A 28 6.91 9.04 -7.18
N ARG A 29 7.45 7.98 -6.57
CA ARG A 29 8.03 6.85 -7.29
C ARG A 29 7.00 6.14 -8.16
N ALA A 30 5.79 5.90 -7.64
CA ALA A 30 4.70 5.32 -8.42
C ALA A 30 4.38 6.17 -9.66
N HIS A 31 4.21 7.49 -9.50
CA HIS A 31 3.95 8.37 -10.63
C HIS A 31 5.10 8.37 -11.66
N GLN A 32 6.35 8.48 -11.19
CA GLN A 32 7.55 8.44 -12.05
C GLN A 32 7.72 7.11 -12.79
N SER A 33 7.30 6.01 -12.18
CA SER A 33 7.26 4.68 -12.81
C SER A 33 6.12 4.53 -13.83
N GLY A 34 5.30 5.57 -14.05
CA GLY A 34 4.26 5.61 -15.07
C GLY A 34 2.94 4.98 -14.62
N PHE A 35 2.61 5.06 -13.34
CA PHE A 35 1.31 4.73 -12.80
C PHE A 35 0.33 5.87 -13.05
N GLU A 36 -0.87 5.52 -13.51
CA GLU A 36 -1.88 6.48 -13.92
C GLU A 36 -2.95 6.68 -12.84
N GLY A 37 -3.02 5.80 -11.84
CA GLY A 37 -3.88 5.96 -10.67
C GLY A 37 -3.31 5.33 -9.41
N CYS A 38 -3.92 5.67 -8.28
CA CYS A 38 -3.58 5.13 -6.96
C CYS A 38 -4.82 4.52 -6.30
N ILE A 39 -4.65 3.47 -5.51
CA ILE A 39 -5.74 2.78 -4.79
C ILE A 39 -5.34 2.69 -3.31
N LEU A 40 -6.05 3.42 -2.45
CA LEU A 40 -5.86 3.33 -1.00
C LEU A 40 -6.56 2.09 -0.43
N THR A 41 -5.83 1.28 0.33
CA THR A 41 -6.40 0.14 1.06
C THR A 41 -6.81 0.57 2.48
N THR A 42 -8.05 0.27 2.87
CA THR A 42 -8.60 0.65 4.19
C THR A 42 -9.12 -0.52 5.02
N ASP A 43 -9.14 -1.74 4.47
CA ASP A 43 -9.72 -2.95 5.09
C ASP A 43 -8.74 -3.76 5.96
N THR A 44 -7.45 -3.39 5.97
CA THR A 44 -6.38 -4.12 6.66
C THR A 44 -5.55 -3.19 7.55
N PRO A 45 -6.09 -2.68 8.66
CA PRO A 45 -5.29 -1.97 9.67
C PRO A 45 -4.48 -2.94 10.55
N GLN A 46 -4.90 -4.20 10.61
CA GLN A 46 -4.20 -5.32 11.24
C GLN A 46 -4.44 -6.58 10.41
N LEU A 47 -3.49 -7.51 10.42
CA LEU A 47 -3.64 -8.78 9.71
C LEU A 47 -4.81 -9.58 10.30
N GLY A 48 -5.68 -10.07 9.43
CA GLY A 48 -6.75 -11.00 9.82
C GLY A 48 -6.21 -12.33 10.32
N TRP A 49 -7.07 -13.10 11.01
CA TRP A 49 -6.71 -14.43 11.48
C TRP A 49 -6.69 -15.41 10.30
N ARG A 50 -5.56 -16.08 10.10
CA ARG A 50 -5.35 -17.06 9.03
C ARG A 50 -4.82 -18.34 9.66
N HIS A 51 -5.68 -19.35 9.80
CA HIS A 51 -5.37 -20.59 10.55
C HIS A 51 -4.07 -21.24 10.08
N ASP A 52 -3.89 -21.39 8.76
CA ASP A 52 -2.69 -22.02 8.20
C ASP A 52 -1.44 -21.17 8.42
N ASP A 53 -1.52 -19.84 8.29
CA ASP A 53 -0.38 -18.96 8.54
C ASP A 53 0.04 -18.99 10.01
N VAL A 54 -0.92 -19.04 10.95
CA VAL A 54 -0.64 -19.20 12.38
C VAL A 54 -0.04 -20.58 12.67
N ALA A 55 -0.65 -21.65 12.14
CA ALA A 55 -0.21 -23.02 12.38
C ALA A 55 1.20 -23.29 11.82
N THR A 56 1.57 -22.65 10.72
CA THR A 56 2.85 -22.87 10.03
C THR A 56 3.86 -21.74 10.21
N SER A 57 3.51 -20.71 11.00
CA SER A 57 4.31 -19.47 11.12
C SER A 57 4.68 -18.90 9.74
N ASN A 58 3.72 -18.92 8.82
CA ASN A 58 3.91 -18.50 7.44
C ASN A 58 3.64 -17.01 7.30
N TYR A 59 4.65 -16.22 7.63
CA TYR A 59 4.63 -14.77 7.47
C TYR A 59 5.88 -14.30 6.72
N ALA A 60 5.70 -13.81 5.49
CA ALA A 60 6.79 -13.56 4.54
C ALA A 60 7.87 -12.61 5.09
N PHE A 61 7.46 -11.57 5.81
CA PHE A 61 8.36 -10.57 6.39
C PHE A 61 9.24 -11.14 7.51
N HIS A 62 8.73 -12.12 8.27
CA HIS A 62 9.54 -12.86 9.25
C HIS A 62 10.53 -13.84 8.60
N ARG A 63 10.44 -14.02 7.28
CA ARG A 63 11.40 -14.79 6.47
C ARG A 63 12.29 -13.89 5.61
N GLY A 64 12.29 -12.58 5.84
CA GLY A 64 13.12 -11.62 5.11
C GLY A 64 12.64 -11.29 3.70
N MET A 65 11.39 -11.62 3.37
CA MET A 65 10.78 -11.38 2.05
C MET A 65 9.80 -10.20 2.10
N GLY A 66 9.47 -9.63 0.93
CA GLY A 66 8.41 -8.63 0.76
C GLY A 66 8.82 -7.17 0.99
N GLY A 67 10.10 -6.91 1.28
CA GLY A 67 10.64 -5.57 1.54
C GLY A 67 11.17 -4.82 0.31
N ASP A 68 11.10 -5.40 -0.89
CA ASP A 68 11.83 -4.94 -2.08
C ASP A 68 11.54 -3.48 -2.46
N LEU A 69 10.28 -3.05 -2.33
CA LEU A 69 9.88 -1.67 -2.59
C LEU A 69 10.54 -0.69 -1.61
N GLY A 70 10.62 -1.07 -0.33
CA GLY A 70 11.28 -0.29 0.71
C GLY A 70 12.80 -0.28 0.57
N PHE A 71 13.41 -1.43 0.25
CA PHE A 71 14.86 -1.54 0.13
C PHE A 71 15.44 -0.68 -0.99
N THR A 72 14.61 -0.26 -1.94
CA THR A 72 14.95 0.65 -3.04
C THR A 72 14.41 2.07 -2.82
N ASP A 73 13.67 2.34 -1.73
CA ASP A 73 13.15 3.66 -1.40
C ASP A 73 14.20 4.53 -0.69
N PRO A 74 14.48 5.76 -1.14
CA PRO A 74 15.49 6.60 -0.51
C PRO A 74 15.15 7.01 0.94
N VAL A 75 13.86 7.20 1.25
CA VAL A 75 13.41 7.53 2.60
C VAL A 75 13.56 6.31 3.49
N PHE A 76 13.07 5.15 3.05
CA PHE A 76 13.18 3.93 3.85
C PHE A 76 14.63 3.47 4.03
N GLN A 77 15.49 3.57 3.01
CA GLN A 77 16.93 3.32 3.15
C GLN A 77 17.58 4.23 4.20
N ARG A 78 17.15 5.50 4.28
CA ARG A 78 17.62 6.41 5.32
C ARG A 78 17.12 5.98 6.69
N ARG A 79 15.83 5.63 6.84
CA ARG A 79 15.28 5.09 8.10
C ARG A 79 16.01 3.82 8.55
N MET A 80 16.36 2.92 7.64
CA MET A 80 17.15 1.72 7.94
C MET A 80 18.53 2.09 8.49
N ARG A 81 19.24 3.05 7.86
CA ARG A 81 20.55 3.53 8.37
C ARG A 81 20.43 4.15 9.76
N GLU A 82 19.42 4.99 9.99
CA GLU A 82 19.14 5.62 11.30
C GLU A 82 18.92 4.55 12.39
N ASN A 83 18.28 3.44 12.05
CA ASN A 83 17.99 2.32 12.96
C ASN A 83 19.06 1.22 12.97
N ARG A 84 20.19 1.42 12.26
CA ARG A 84 21.28 0.43 12.13
C ARG A 84 20.78 -0.93 11.62
N VAL A 85 19.96 -0.89 10.57
CA VAL A 85 19.43 -2.05 9.86
C VAL A 85 20.10 -2.13 8.49
N ASP A 86 20.68 -3.28 8.18
CA ASP A 86 21.24 -3.58 6.86
C ASP A 86 20.48 -4.79 6.29
N PRO A 87 19.77 -4.67 5.15
CA PRO A 87 19.02 -5.78 4.56
C PRO A 87 19.91 -6.94 4.11
N LYS A 88 21.22 -6.72 3.86
CA LYS A 88 22.15 -7.80 3.50
C LYS A 88 22.61 -8.60 4.72
N GLN A 89 22.76 -7.95 5.87
CA GLN A 89 23.22 -8.58 7.11
C GLN A 89 22.06 -9.12 7.96
N GLY A 90 20.89 -8.47 7.87
CA GLY A 90 19.70 -8.81 8.65
C GLY A 90 18.42 -8.68 7.83
N PRO A 91 18.21 -9.53 6.80
CA PRO A 91 17.06 -9.43 5.89
C PRO A 91 15.71 -9.53 6.62
N VAL A 92 15.61 -10.41 7.63
CA VAL A 92 14.38 -10.55 8.45
C VAL A 92 14.07 -9.26 9.21
N ARG A 93 15.08 -8.64 9.84
CA ARG A 93 14.90 -7.38 10.57
C ARG A 93 14.50 -6.24 9.63
N ALA A 94 15.09 -6.20 8.42
CA ALA A 94 14.75 -5.20 7.41
C ALA A 94 13.31 -5.37 6.88
N ALA A 95 12.90 -6.60 6.57
CA ALA A 95 11.54 -6.88 6.11
C ALA A 95 10.48 -6.65 7.20
N THR A 96 10.80 -7.00 8.45
CA THR A 96 9.93 -6.71 9.61
C THR A 96 9.78 -5.20 9.81
N MET A 97 10.89 -4.46 9.77
CA MET A 97 10.85 -2.99 9.84
C MET A 97 10.02 -2.38 8.70
N TRP A 98 10.10 -2.93 7.49
CA TRP A 98 9.31 -2.47 6.36
C TRP A 98 7.82 -2.60 6.64
N ILE A 99 7.37 -3.79 7.03
CA ILE A 99 5.93 -4.04 7.20
C ILE A 99 5.34 -3.28 8.39
N ASP A 100 6.11 -3.14 9.48
CA ASP A 100 5.73 -2.33 10.65
C ASP A 100 5.67 -0.83 10.33
N THR A 101 6.41 -0.38 9.32
CA THR A 101 6.37 1.02 8.87
C THR A 101 5.19 1.28 7.94
N ILE A 102 4.80 0.29 7.12
CA ILE A 102 3.85 0.50 6.02
C ILE A 102 2.39 0.47 6.48
N TRP A 103 2.01 -0.39 7.42
CA TRP A 103 0.58 -0.48 7.79
C TRP A 103 0.22 -1.08 9.15
N HIS A 104 1.10 -1.86 9.81
CA HIS A 104 0.70 -2.61 11.00
C HIS A 104 0.14 -1.76 12.14
N GLY A 105 -1.05 -2.14 12.63
CA GLY A 105 -1.61 -1.63 13.88
C GLY A 105 -2.15 -0.21 13.81
N ARG A 106 -2.39 0.34 12.60
CA ARG A 106 -2.96 1.68 12.46
C ARG A 106 -4.13 1.72 11.48
N ALA A 107 -5.31 2.01 12.04
CA ALA A 107 -6.45 2.46 11.24
C ALA A 107 -6.34 3.97 10.97
N TRP A 108 -6.45 4.35 9.70
CA TRP A 108 -6.42 5.74 9.30
C TRP A 108 -7.83 6.33 9.25
N SER A 109 -7.94 7.62 9.57
CA SER A 109 -9.20 8.35 9.50
C SER A 109 -9.52 8.79 8.07
N TRP A 110 -10.76 9.25 7.85
CA TRP A 110 -11.18 9.82 6.57
C TRP A 110 -10.35 11.06 6.19
N GLU A 111 -9.98 11.89 7.17
CA GLU A 111 -9.14 13.07 6.95
C GLU A 111 -7.76 12.66 6.42
N LYS A 112 -7.18 11.57 6.93
CA LYS A 112 -5.90 11.05 6.43
C LYS A 112 -6.04 10.46 5.02
N ALA A 113 -7.17 9.80 4.74
CA ALA A 113 -7.45 9.28 3.40
C ALA A 113 -7.58 10.42 2.37
N VAL A 114 -8.27 11.51 2.73
CA VAL A 114 -8.36 12.73 1.91
C VAL A 114 -6.98 13.36 1.72
N TRP A 115 -6.18 13.47 2.79
CA TRP A 115 -4.80 13.96 2.68
C TRP A 115 -3.99 13.16 1.66
N ALA A 116 -4.03 11.82 1.71
CA ALA A 116 -3.29 10.98 0.76
C ALA A 116 -3.77 11.18 -0.70
N ARG A 117 -5.08 11.33 -0.90
CA ARG A 117 -5.66 11.69 -2.21
C ARG A 117 -5.12 13.02 -2.71
N GLU A 118 -5.15 14.07 -1.89
CA GLU A 118 -4.63 15.39 -2.25
C GLU A 118 -3.15 15.32 -2.62
N ARG A 119 -2.34 14.61 -1.82
CA ARG A 119 -0.90 14.43 -2.12
C ARG A 119 -0.69 13.74 -3.46
N TRP A 120 -1.46 12.71 -3.79
CA TRP A 120 -1.39 12.07 -5.10
C TRP A 120 -1.75 13.03 -6.24
N GLN A 121 -2.82 13.81 -6.09
CA GLN A 121 -3.23 14.77 -7.12
C GLN A 121 -2.23 15.92 -7.29
N GLU A 122 -1.58 16.36 -6.21
CA GLU A 122 -0.46 17.31 -6.26
C GLU A 122 0.74 16.75 -7.03
N ILE A 123 1.04 15.46 -6.84
CA ILE A 123 2.20 14.78 -7.46
C ILE A 123 1.94 14.41 -8.92
N ALA A 124 0.77 13.85 -9.21
CA ALA A 124 0.47 13.15 -10.46
C ALA A 124 -0.45 13.94 -11.40
N GLY A 125 -1.15 14.96 -10.89
CA GLY A 125 -2.15 15.74 -11.60
C GLY A 125 -3.58 15.47 -11.11
N LYS A 126 -4.43 16.50 -11.13
CA LYS A 126 -5.84 16.41 -10.70
C LYS A 126 -6.70 15.49 -11.59
N ASP A 127 -6.24 15.21 -12.81
CA ASP A 127 -6.87 14.25 -13.72
C ASP A 127 -6.55 12.79 -13.38
N LYS A 128 -5.61 12.53 -12.46
CA LYS A 128 -5.23 11.17 -12.07
C LYS A 128 -6.13 10.63 -10.96
N PRO A 129 -6.78 9.46 -11.16
CA PRO A 129 -7.72 8.93 -10.19
C PRO A 129 -7.04 8.42 -8.93
N PHE A 130 -7.70 8.63 -7.78
CA PHE A 130 -7.39 8.07 -6.48
C PHE A 130 -8.61 7.30 -5.95
N LEU A 131 -8.50 5.98 -5.92
CA LEU A 131 -9.58 5.09 -5.52
C LEU A 131 -9.43 4.67 -4.05
N ILE A 132 -10.51 4.18 -3.48
CA ILE A 132 -10.54 3.58 -2.15
C ILE A 132 -10.99 2.11 -2.22
N LYS A 133 -10.22 1.20 -1.62
CA LYS A 133 -10.46 -0.24 -1.57
C LYS A 133 -10.77 -0.68 -0.15
N GLY A 134 -11.80 -1.51 0.00
CA GLY A 134 -12.21 -2.10 1.28
C GLY A 134 -13.59 -1.65 1.76
N ILE A 135 -14.32 -0.91 0.94
CA ILE A 135 -15.65 -0.40 1.28
C ILE A 135 -16.69 -1.52 1.16
N GLN A 136 -17.44 -1.76 2.24
CA GLN A 136 -18.47 -2.80 2.31
C GLN A 136 -19.86 -2.27 2.66
N SER A 137 -20.00 -0.97 2.96
CA SER A 137 -21.27 -0.36 3.32
C SER A 137 -21.66 0.73 2.33
N VAL A 138 -22.96 0.87 2.07
CA VAL A 138 -23.50 1.97 1.25
C VAL A 138 -23.20 3.32 1.89
N ALA A 139 -23.20 3.40 3.23
CA ALA A 139 -22.89 4.64 3.95
C ALA A 139 -21.44 5.09 3.69
N ASP A 140 -20.47 4.18 3.79
CA ASP A 140 -19.07 4.50 3.51
C ASP A 140 -18.82 4.76 2.02
N ALA A 141 -19.55 4.09 1.13
CA ALA A 141 -19.50 4.37 -0.31
C ALA A 141 -19.98 5.79 -0.64
N LYS A 142 -21.11 6.21 -0.05
CA LYS A 142 -21.60 7.59 -0.19
C LYS A 142 -20.60 8.60 0.36
N LYS A 143 -20.07 8.33 1.56
CA LYS A 143 -19.05 9.18 2.18
C LYS A 143 -17.79 9.32 1.33
N ALA A 144 -17.30 8.23 0.73
CA ALA A 144 -16.15 8.28 -0.18
C ALA A 144 -16.45 9.15 -1.42
N ALA A 145 -17.64 9.02 -2.01
CA ALA A 145 -18.05 9.86 -3.13
C ALA A 145 -18.14 11.35 -2.74
N ASP A 146 -18.74 11.66 -1.57
CA ASP A 146 -18.87 13.02 -1.05
C ASP A 146 -17.50 13.67 -0.76
N LEU A 147 -16.51 12.86 -0.37
CA LEU A 147 -15.12 13.28 -0.14
C LEU A 147 -14.29 13.34 -1.43
N GLY A 148 -14.88 13.04 -2.58
CA GLY A 148 -14.29 13.22 -3.91
C GLY A 148 -13.40 12.09 -4.40
N PHE A 149 -13.43 10.89 -3.80
CA PHE A 149 -12.70 9.74 -4.34
C PHE A 149 -13.22 9.38 -5.74
N GLU A 150 -12.32 9.15 -6.69
CA GLU A 150 -12.68 8.93 -8.10
C GLU A 150 -13.22 7.52 -8.39
N GLY A 151 -13.16 6.62 -7.41
CA GLY A 151 -13.77 5.31 -7.51
C GLY A 151 -13.64 4.49 -6.24
N ILE A 152 -14.43 3.42 -6.18
CA ILE A 152 -14.52 2.52 -5.03
C ILE A 152 -14.26 1.10 -5.53
N VAL A 153 -13.34 0.41 -4.86
CA VAL A 153 -13.14 -1.03 -5.01
C VAL A 153 -13.85 -1.72 -3.85
N VAL A 154 -15.01 -2.30 -4.15
CA VAL A 154 -15.80 -3.09 -3.21
C VAL A 154 -15.06 -4.40 -2.94
N GLY A 155 -14.83 -4.71 -1.67
CA GLY A 155 -14.15 -5.93 -1.29
C GLY A 155 -13.87 -6.00 0.20
N ASP A 156 -13.56 -7.21 0.65
CA ASP A 156 -13.23 -7.56 2.03
C ASP A 156 -11.81 -8.16 2.13
N HIS A 157 -10.96 -7.90 1.13
CA HIS A 157 -9.63 -8.49 1.03
C HIS A 157 -9.61 -10.01 0.83
N GLY A 158 -10.70 -10.61 0.30
CA GLY A 158 -10.75 -12.02 -0.07
C GLY A 158 -11.22 -12.94 1.06
N GLY A 159 -11.89 -12.37 2.06
CA GLY A 159 -12.40 -13.10 3.20
C GLY A 159 -13.22 -12.22 4.13
N GLY A 160 -14.49 -12.59 4.30
CA GLY A 160 -15.45 -11.82 5.06
C GLY A 160 -14.98 -11.63 6.50
N ARG A 161 -14.80 -10.38 6.90
CA ARG A 161 -14.62 -9.89 8.28
C ARG A 161 -14.02 -10.93 9.25
N GLY A 162 -12.70 -11.04 9.23
CA GLY A 162 -11.93 -11.72 10.29
C GLY A 162 -11.28 -13.05 9.86
N GLU A 163 -11.75 -13.63 8.76
CA GLU A 163 -11.13 -14.81 8.15
C GLU A 163 -10.66 -14.40 6.75
N THR A 164 -9.39 -14.67 6.41
CA THR A 164 -8.79 -14.45 5.09
C THR A 164 -8.62 -13.00 4.60
N CYS A 165 -7.52 -12.35 4.99
CA CYS A 165 -6.90 -11.38 4.07
C CYS A 165 -6.09 -12.19 3.04
N VAL A 166 -6.24 -12.05 1.74
CA VAL A 166 -5.27 -12.61 0.75
C VAL A 166 -4.45 -11.45 0.20
N GLU A 167 -3.16 -11.42 0.54
CA GLU A 167 -2.24 -10.43 -0.01
C GLU A 167 -1.63 -11.01 -1.30
N GLU A 168 -2.12 -10.58 -2.46
CA GLU A 168 -1.35 -10.69 -3.70
C GLU A 168 -0.62 -9.36 -3.91
N SER A 169 0.68 -9.33 -3.63
CA SER A 169 1.54 -8.23 -4.01
C SER A 169 1.76 -8.27 -5.52
N VAL A 170 1.25 -7.26 -6.22
CA VAL A 170 1.61 -7.06 -7.63
C VAL A 170 3.06 -6.56 -7.67
N GLY A 171 3.89 -7.29 -8.41
CA GLY A 171 5.35 -7.17 -8.43
C GLY A 171 5.91 -5.76 -8.62
N GLY A 172 7.14 -5.59 -8.10
CA GLY A 172 7.90 -4.35 -8.14
C GLY A 172 8.16 -3.78 -9.54
N PHE A 173 8.59 -2.52 -9.55
CA PHE A 173 9.09 -1.82 -10.74
C PHE A 173 10.53 -2.17 -11.02
#